data_AF-A0A399WGV0-F1
#
_entry.id   AF-A0A399WGV0-F1
#
_cell.length_a   1.000
_cell.length_b   1.000
_cell.length_c   1.000
_cell.angle_alpha   90.00
_cell.angle_beta   90.00
_cell.angle_gamma   90.00
#
_symmetry.space_group_name_H-M   'P 1'
#
loop_
_entity.id
_entity.type
_entity.pdbx_description
1 polymer ?
#
loop_
_entity_poly.entity_id
_entity_poly.type
_entity_poly.pdbx_seq_one_letter_code
_entity_poly.pdbx_strand_id
1 'polypeptide(L)'
;MCRFTNEFLSHLPMGKFLANRVYLLCAQLDYNLSLWIRDLVLPKPYRKKHIKRIRRCIEVIASKTITNGRQIRIKISTMHRWWKDFVHAWKTIPSLYMATSSG
;
A
#
# COMPACT_ATOMS: atom_id res chain seq x y z
N MET A 1 15.93 -2.14 -5.05
CA MET A 1 15.85 -3.44 -4.35
C MET A 1 15.21 -3.24 -3.00
N CYS A 2 14.27 -4.10 -2.60
CA CYS A 2 13.73 -4.10 -1.24
C CYS A 2 14.84 -4.56 -0.29
N ARG A 3 15.23 -3.71 0.66
CA ARG A 3 16.23 -4.06 1.68
C ARG A 3 15.48 -4.51 2.93
N PHE A 4 15.46 -5.82 3.17
CA PHE A 4 14.90 -6.38 4.41
C PHE A 4 15.79 -6.01 5.59
N THR A 5 15.19 -5.61 6.71
CA THR A 5 15.91 -5.32 7.95
C THR A 5 16.24 -6.63 8.68
N ASN A 6 17.30 -6.64 9.49
CA ASN A 6 17.62 -7.79 10.34
C ASN A 6 16.47 -8.14 11.29
N GLU A 7 15.75 -7.13 11.78
CA GLU A 7 14.53 -7.28 12.57
C GLU A 7 13.45 -8.08 11.81
N PHE A 8 13.18 -7.75 10.53
CA PHE A 8 12.23 -8.50 9.71
C PHE A 8 12.65 -9.97 9.53
N LEU A 9 13.94 -10.21 9.28
CA LEU A 9 14.46 -11.58 9.11
C LEU A 9 14.36 -12.41 10.39
N SER A 10 14.45 -11.79 11.56
CA SER A 10 14.32 -12.48 12.86
C SER A 10 12.91 -13.00 13.14
N HIS A 11 11.90 -12.49 12.44
CA HIS A 11 10.51 -12.96 12.56
C HIS A 11 10.16 -14.11 11.61
N LEU A 12 11.09 -14.55 10.74
CA LEU A 12 10.83 -15.65 9.84
C LEU A 12 10.76 -16.98 10.60
N PRO A 13 9.75 -17.83 10.34
CA PRO A 13 9.64 -19.12 11.00
C PRO A 13 10.87 -20.00 10.73
N MET A 14 11.55 -20.41 11.80
CA MET A 14 12.72 -21.29 11.72
C MET A 14 12.32 -22.66 11.15
N GLY A 15 13.15 -23.22 10.27
CA GLY A 15 12.96 -24.57 9.70
C GLY A 15 11.89 -24.70 8.61
N LYS A 16 11.12 -23.65 8.29
CA LYS A 16 10.10 -23.67 7.23
C LYS A 16 10.53 -22.88 6.00
N PHE A 17 11.48 -23.41 5.23
CA PHE A 17 12.06 -22.73 4.05
C PHE A 17 11.02 -22.28 3.01
N LEU A 18 10.03 -23.13 2.70
CA LEU A 18 8.95 -22.76 1.78
C LEU A 18 8.09 -21.62 2.32
N ALA A 19 7.76 -21.64 3.63
CA ALA A 19 7.03 -20.54 4.26
C ALA A 19 7.85 -19.24 4.20
N ASN A 20 9.15 -19.30 4.51
CA ASN A 20 10.05 -18.15 4.44
C ASN A 20 10.12 -17.56 3.02
N ARG A 21 10.15 -18.42 1.99
CA ARG A 21 10.10 -17.98 0.59
C ARG A 21 8.81 -17.22 0.28
N VAL A 22 7.66 -17.74 0.72
CA VAL A 22 6.37 -17.06 0.54
C VAL A 22 6.35 -15.72 1.26
N TYR A 23 6.84 -15.65 2.51
CA TYR A 23 6.96 -14.39 3.27
C TYR A 23 7.81 -13.35 2.54
N LEU A 24 8.97 -13.76 2.01
CA LEU A 24 9.86 -12.85 1.27
C LEU A 24 9.21 -12.37 -0.04
N LEU A 25 8.51 -13.25 -0.76
CA LEU A 25 7.78 -12.88 -1.98
C LEU A 25 6.64 -11.90 -1.68
N CYS A 26 5.87 -12.14 -0.62
CA CYS A 26 4.82 -11.21 -0.18
C CYS A 26 5.39 -9.85 0.19
N ALA A 27 6.50 -9.81 0.93
CA ALA A 27 7.13 -8.56 1.33
C ALA A 27 7.73 -7.80 0.12
N GLN A 28 8.27 -8.52 -0.88
CA GLN A 28 8.73 -7.94 -2.13
C GLN A 28 7.57 -7.39 -2.97
N LEU A 29 6.45 -8.11 -3.04
CA LEU A 29 5.24 -7.68 -3.73
C LEU A 29 4.68 -6.40 -3.11
N ASP A 30 4.52 -6.39 -1.78
CA ASP A 30 4.07 -5.25 -0.99
C ASP A 30 4.99 -4.03 -1.19
N TYR A 31 6.31 -4.23 -1.22
CA TYR A 31 7.26 -3.15 -1.55
C TYR A 31 7.05 -2.57 -2.95
N ASN A 32 6.92 -3.43 -3.96
CA ASN A 32 6.70 -3.00 -5.34
C ASN A 32 5.36 -2.28 -5.49
N LEU A 33 4.31 -2.76 -4.83
CA LEU A 33 2.99 -2.13 -4.82
C LEU A 33 3.06 -0.73 -4.19
N SER A 34 3.73 -0.57 -3.05
CA SER A 34 3.92 0.75 -2.43
C SER A 34 4.67 1.72 -3.36
N LEU A 35 5.62 1.24 -4.17
CA LEU A 35 6.32 2.06 -5.18
C LEU A 35 5.40 2.48 -6.33
N TRP A 36 4.59 1.57 -6.86
CA TRP A 36 3.63 1.91 -7.91
C TRP A 36 2.60 2.93 -7.43
N ILE A 37 2.08 2.76 -6.22
CA ILE A 37 1.18 3.73 -5.59
C ILE A 37 1.86 5.10 -5.46
N ARG A 38 3.14 5.14 -5.05
CA ARG A 38 3.91 6.39 -4.99
C ARG A 38 3.99 7.10 -6.33
N ASP A 39 4.28 6.36 -7.38
CA ASP A 39 4.71 6.92 -8.65
C ASP A 39 3.52 7.25 -9.57
N LEU A 40 2.44 6.44 -9.50
CA LEU A 40 1.25 6.53 -10.35
C LEU A 40 0.07 7.24 -9.69
N VAL A 41 -0.08 7.12 -8.36
CA VAL A 41 -1.33 7.49 -7.67
C VAL A 41 -1.15 8.71 -6.76
N LEU A 42 0.00 8.85 -6.11
CA LEU A 42 0.27 9.93 -5.17
C LEU A 42 0.82 11.21 -5.84
N PRO A 43 0.59 12.39 -5.25
CA PRO A 43 1.11 13.65 -5.76
C PRO A 43 2.64 13.65 -5.84
N LYS A 44 3.22 14.37 -6.82
CA LYS A 44 4.68 14.56 -7.02
C LYS A 44 5.51 14.76 -5.74
N PRO A 45 5.09 15.51 -4.69
CA PRO A 45 5.86 15.64 -3.45
C PRO A 45 6.09 14.32 -2.69
N TYR A 46 5.29 13.27 -2.93
CA TYR A 46 5.46 11.95 -2.32
C TYR A 46 6.56 11.11 -2.97
N ARG A 47 7.01 11.44 -4.19
CA ARG A 47 8.08 10.69 -4.89
C ARG A 47 9.39 10.67 -4.11
N LYS A 48 9.70 11.75 -3.39
CA LYS A 48 10.90 11.87 -2.53
C LYS A 48 10.70 11.34 -1.11
N LYS A 49 9.50 10.87 -0.75
CA LYS A 49 9.19 10.45 0.63
C LYS A 49 9.45 8.97 0.86
N HIS A 50 9.77 8.63 2.11
CA HIS A 50 9.97 7.25 2.53
C HIS A 50 8.72 6.39 2.35
N ILE A 51 8.93 5.15 1.90
CA ILE A 51 7.88 4.13 1.72
C ILE A 51 7.09 3.90 3.01
N LYS A 52 7.74 3.91 4.19
CA LYS A 52 7.05 3.82 5.50
C LYS A 52 5.93 4.86 5.66
N ARG A 53 6.11 6.06 5.10
CA ARG A 53 5.09 7.12 5.14
C ARG A 53 3.94 6.84 4.18
N ILE A 54 4.23 6.26 3.02
CA ILE A 54 3.24 5.89 1.99
C ILE A 54 2.32 4.79 2.52
N ARG A 55 2.91 3.75 3.13
CA ARG A 55 2.16 2.68 3.81
C ARG A 55 1.20 3.21 4.86
N ARG A 56 1.71 4.07 5.75
CA ARG A 56 0.86 4.71 6.78
C ARG A 56 -0.24 5.57 6.19
N CYS A 57 0.03 6.25 5.08
CA CYS A 57 -0.90 7.15 4.43
C CYS A 57 -2.07 6.42 3.75
N ILE A 58 -1.78 5.34 3.02
CA ILE A 58 -2.76 4.68 2.16
C ILE A 58 -3.14 3.31 2.72
N GLU A 59 -2.16 2.43 2.94
CA GLU A 59 -2.42 1.02 3.32
C GLU A 59 -3.11 0.93 4.68
N VAL A 60 -2.70 1.73 5.67
CA VAL A 60 -3.33 1.74 7.01
C VAL A 60 -4.76 2.32 6.97
N ILE A 61 -5.06 3.21 6.04
CA ILE A 61 -6.43 3.72 5.88
C ILE A 61 -7.27 2.67 5.15
N ALA A 62 -6.73 2.08 4.09
CA ALA A 62 -7.36 1.00 3.36
C ALA A 62 -7.61 -0.24 4.24
N SER A 63 -6.75 -0.54 5.21
CA SER A 63 -6.93 -1.67 6.13
C SER A 63 -8.08 -1.47 7.13
N LYS A 64 -8.57 -0.23 7.29
CA LYS A 64 -9.76 0.08 8.11
C LYS A 64 -11.07 -0.06 7.33
N THR A 65 -10.98 -0.58 6.10
CA THR A 65 -12.15 -0.85 5.27
C THR A 65 -12.95 -2.01 5.86
N ILE A 66 -14.22 -1.77 6.10
CA ILE A 66 -15.19 -2.73 6.56
C ILE A 66 -16.07 -3.07 5.35
N THR A 67 -16.01 -4.32 4.92
CA THR A 67 -16.90 -4.87 3.89
C THR A 67 -18.14 -5.44 4.56
N ASN A 68 -19.29 -4.85 4.26
CA ASN A 68 -20.60 -5.47 4.46
C ASN A 68 -21.11 -5.91 3.08
N GLY A 69 -21.99 -6.91 2.99
CA GLY A 69 -22.29 -7.66 1.74
C GLY A 69 -22.64 -6.82 0.50
N ARG A 70 -23.08 -5.56 0.66
CA ARG A 70 -23.34 -4.62 -0.45
C ARG A 70 -22.59 -3.30 -0.35
N GLN A 71 -21.79 -3.08 0.70
CA GLN A 71 -21.19 -1.78 0.97
C GLN A 71 -19.78 -1.91 1.53
N ILE A 72 -18.89 -1.12 0.94
CA ILE A 72 -17.52 -0.91 1.42
C ILE A 72 -17.53 0.41 2.21
N ARG A 73 -17.27 0.34 3.52
CA ARG A 73 -17.26 1.50 4.41
C ARG A 73 -15.87 1.67 5.03
N ILE A 74 -15.40 2.91 5.14
CA ILE A 74 -14.15 3.22 5.85
C ILE A 74 -14.50 4.04 7.08
N LYS A 75 -14.15 3.54 8.27
CA LYS A 75 -14.35 4.26 9.53
C LYS A 75 -13.07 5.00 9.91
N ILE A 76 -13.03 6.30 9.60
CA ILE A 76 -11.89 7.16 9.92
C ILE A 76 -12.36 8.59 10.21
N SER A 77 -11.63 9.31 11.06
CA SER A 77 -11.90 10.73 11.29
C SER A 77 -11.60 11.54 10.02
N THR A 78 -12.46 12.48 9.68
CA THR A 78 -12.24 13.42 8.54
C THR A 78 -11.05 14.35 8.79
N MET A 79 -10.68 14.57 10.05
CA MET A 79 -9.49 15.31 10.48
C MET A 79 -8.22 14.45 10.47
N HIS A 80 -8.30 13.19 10.04
CA HIS A 80 -7.14 12.33 9.99
C HIS A 80 -6.09 12.89 9.02
N ARG A 81 -4.84 12.97 9.49
CA ARG A 81 -3.72 13.64 8.81
C ARG A 81 -3.54 13.26 7.34
N TRP A 82 -3.88 12.03 6.99
CA TRP A 82 -3.69 11.46 5.64
C TRP A 82 -4.98 11.26 4.85
N TRP A 83 -6.14 11.72 5.36
CA TRP A 83 -7.43 11.54 4.70
C TRP A 83 -7.47 12.18 3.30
N LYS A 84 -6.95 13.41 3.16
CA LYS A 84 -6.90 14.12 1.87
C LYS A 84 -6.08 13.35 0.83
N ASP A 85 -4.92 12.84 1.25
CA ASP A 85 -4.03 12.06 0.37
C ASP A 85 -4.67 10.73 -0.04
N PHE A 86 -5.37 10.06 0.88
CA PHE A 86 -6.12 8.84 0.59
C PHE A 86 -7.26 9.09 -0.40
N VAL A 87 -8.08 10.14 -0.20
CA VAL A 87 -9.16 10.48 -1.13
C VAL A 87 -8.63 10.85 -2.51
N HIS A 88 -7.49 11.55 -2.57
CA HIS A 88 -6.81 11.82 -3.83
C HIS A 88 -6.42 10.52 -4.53
N ALA A 89 -5.75 9.62 -3.81
CA ALA A 89 -5.35 8.32 -4.34
C ALA A 89 -6.54 7.50 -4.87
N TRP A 90 -7.64 7.46 -4.10
CA TRP A 90 -8.87 6.75 -4.47
C TRP A 90 -9.49 7.28 -5.76
N LYS A 91 -9.47 8.60 -5.97
CA LYS A 91 -9.99 9.21 -7.21
C LYS A 91 -9.08 8.99 -8.42
N THR A 92 -7.77 8.92 -8.20
CA THR A 92 -6.79 8.72 -9.29
C THR A 92 -6.80 7.28 -9.81
N ILE A 93 -7.03 6.27 -8.97
CA ILE A 93 -6.99 4.85 -9.38
C ILE A 93 -7.94 4.55 -10.55
N PRO A 94 -9.24 4.93 -10.54
CA PRO A 94 -10.13 4.73 -11.69
C PRO A 94 -9.66 5.42 -12.97
N SER A 95 -9.00 6.58 -12.86
CA SER A 95 -8.48 7.30 -14.03
C SER A 95 -7.32 6.55 -14.70
N LEU A 96 -6.54 5.78 -13.94
CA LEU A 96 -5.49 4.91 -14.49
C LEU A 96 -6.11 3.78 -15.34
N TYR A 97 -7.22 3.20 -14.88
CA TYR A 97 -7.91 2.15 -15.61
C TYR A 97 -8.44 2.65 -16.97
N MET A 98 -9.02 3.85 -16.99
CA MET A 98 -9.55 4.48 -18.21
C MET A 98 -8.44 4.79 -19.24
N ALA A 99 -7.25 5.18 -18.76
CA ALA A 99 -6.09 5.42 -19.62
C ALA A 99 -5.55 4.13 -20.27
N THR A 100 -5.68 2.99 -19.60
CA THR A 100 -5.28 1.68 -20.17
C THR A 100 -6.30 1.08 -21.15
N SER A 101 -7.57 1.49 -21.09
CA SER A 101 -8.63 0.97 -21.98
C SER A 101 -8.82 1.78 -23.27
N SER A 102 -8.06 2.88 -23.44
CA SER A 102 -8.15 3.79 -24.59
C SER A 102 -6.94 3.72 -25.53
N GLY A 103 -6.07 2.72 -25.36
CA GLY A 103 -5.00 2.35 -26.29
C GLY A 103 -5.14 0.90 -26.70
#